data_AF-A0A7C3EPV4-F1
#
_entry.id   AF-A0A7C3EPV4-F1
#
_cell.length_a   1.000
_cell.length_b   1.000
_cell.length_c   1.000
_cell.angle_alpha   90.00
_cell.angle_beta   90.00
_cell.angle_gamma   90.00
#
_symmetry.space_group_name_H-M   'P 1'
#
loop_
_entity.id
_entity.type
_entity.pdbx_description
1 polymer ?
#
loop_
_entity_poly.entity_id
_entity_poly.type
_entity_poly.pdbx_seq_one_letter_code
_entity_poly.pdbx_strand_id
1 'polypeptide(L)'
;MATDLDCFLATTQHRRPARILYHAGFTDDLRRRVVAHIGTDDIAGHYGFYRSAGLGLKRPEGTKPPDYSRYWEGEKLPEGTTFDGYGVAMVPARFYHFWGYISPLRNAACLKEIEDYPIEDVSGW
;
A
#
# COMPACT_ATOMS: atom_id res chain seq x y z
N MET A 1 -28.03 -5.73 12.55
CA MET A 1 -26.64 -6.00 12.99
C MET A 1 -25.77 -4.85 12.51
N ALA A 2 -24.75 -4.44 13.26
CA ALA A 2 -23.81 -3.42 12.82
C ALA A 2 -23.06 -3.92 11.57
N THR A 3 -22.89 -3.04 10.58
CA THR A 3 -22.18 -3.35 9.34
C THR A 3 -20.66 -3.29 9.52
N ASP A 4 -19.91 -3.75 8.52
CA ASP A 4 -18.45 -3.59 8.48
C ASP A 4 -18.06 -2.10 8.52
N LEU A 5 -18.83 -1.24 7.83
CA LEU A 5 -18.63 0.20 7.85
C LEU A 5 -18.84 0.79 9.25
N ASP A 6 -19.88 0.37 9.96
CA ASP A 6 -20.14 0.84 11.34
C ASP A 6 -18.99 0.46 12.28
N CYS A 7 -18.47 -0.77 12.15
CA CYS A 7 -17.34 -1.23 12.95
C CYS A 7 -16.04 -0.51 12.59
N PHE A 8 -15.83 -0.22 11.30
CA PHE A 8 -14.69 0.56 10.82
C PHE A 8 -14.71 1.99 11.39
N LEU A 9 -15.84 2.69 11.25
CA LEU A 9 -16.00 4.06 11.77
C LEU A 9 -15.87 4.12 13.29
N ALA A 10 -16.43 3.15 14.02
CA ALA A 10 -16.23 3.07 15.46
C ALA A 10 -14.75 2.92 15.81
N THR A 11 -14.02 2.05 15.10
CA THR A 11 -12.59 1.82 15.31
C THR A 11 -11.76 3.08 15.03
N THR A 12 -11.97 3.74 13.88
CA THR A 12 -11.20 4.94 13.50
C THR A 12 -11.50 6.16 14.35
N GLN A 13 -12.65 6.19 15.01
CA GLN A 13 -13.05 7.22 15.95
C GLN A 13 -12.71 6.86 17.41
N HIS A 14 -11.90 5.83 17.64
CA HIS A 14 -11.50 5.37 18.97
C HIS A 14 -12.68 4.98 19.88
N ARG A 15 -13.78 4.49 19.30
CA ARG A 15 -14.94 3.93 20.02
C ARG A 15 -14.88 2.40 19.97
N ARG A 16 -15.55 1.74 20.92
CA ARG A 16 -15.64 0.27 20.93
C ARG A 16 -16.54 -0.22 19.78
N PRO A 17 -16.02 -1.00 18.81
CA PRO A 17 -16.84 -1.55 17.73
C PRO A 17 -17.67 -2.74 18.23
N ALA A 18 -18.75 -3.06 17.51
CA ALA A 18 -19.60 -4.22 17.83
C ALA A 18 -18.87 -5.56 17.62
N ARG A 19 -17.94 -5.61 16.67
CA ARG A 19 -17.01 -6.73 16.43
C ARG A 19 -15.68 -6.19 15.90
N ILE A 20 -14.62 -6.98 16.08
CA ILE A 20 -13.32 -6.69 15.47
C ILE A 20 -13.41 -7.07 13.99
N LEU A 21 -12.92 -6.19 13.12
CA LEU A 21 -12.73 -6.50 11.71
C LEU A 21 -11.37 -7.20 11.54
N TYR A 22 -11.37 -8.41 10.99
CA TYR A 22 -10.16 -9.19 10.74
C TYR A 22 -10.26 -9.99 9.43
N HIS A 23 -9.10 -10.31 8.86
CA HIS A 23 -8.96 -11.20 7.71
C HIS A 23 -7.79 -12.15 7.92
N ALA A 24 -7.72 -13.22 7.13
CA ALA A 24 -6.57 -14.11 7.09
C ALA A 24 -6.23 -14.48 5.64
N GLY A 25 -4.94 -14.58 5.35
CA GLY A 25 -4.41 -15.16 4.12
C GLY A 25 -3.83 -16.54 4.39
N PHE A 26 -3.83 -17.41 3.39
CA PHE A 26 -3.35 -18.79 3.50
C PHE A 26 -2.44 -19.11 2.32
N THR A 27 -1.38 -19.89 2.54
CA THR A 27 -0.66 -20.56 1.45
C THR A 27 -1.61 -21.53 0.74
N ASP A 28 -1.31 -21.89 -0.51
CA ASP A 28 -2.20 -22.75 -1.31
C ASP A 28 -2.51 -24.09 -0.62
N ASP A 29 -1.51 -24.73 0.01
CA ASP A 29 -1.73 -25.97 0.75
C ASP A 29 -2.60 -25.78 1.99
N LEU A 30 -2.36 -24.71 2.77
CA LEU A 30 -3.17 -24.43 3.95
C LEU A 30 -4.61 -24.07 3.56
N ARG A 31 -4.80 -23.29 2.49
CA ARG A 31 -6.12 -22.98 1.92
C ARG A 31 -6.87 -24.26 1.59
N ARG A 32 -6.24 -25.17 0.84
CA ARG A 32 -6.84 -26.47 0.46
C ARG A 32 -7.30 -27.27 1.69
N ARG A 33 -6.48 -27.33 2.74
CA ARG A 33 -6.84 -28.04 3.99
C ARG A 33 -7.99 -27.36 4.74
N VAL A 34 -8.01 -26.03 4.81
CA VAL A 34 -9.10 -25.28 5.44
C VAL A 34 -10.41 -25.52 4.69
N VAL A 35 -10.40 -25.43 3.35
CA VAL A 35 -11.59 -25.68 2.51
C VAL A 35 -12.13 -27.10 2.73
N ALA A 36 -11.25 -28.11 2.75
CA ALA A 36 -11.64 -29.49 3.01
C ALA A 36 -12.23 -29.67 4.42
N HIS A 37 -11.71 -28.96 5.43
CA HIS A 37 -12.20 -29.02 6.81
C HIS A 37 -13.56 -28.35 6.99
N ILE A 38 -13.78 -27.17 6.38
CA ILE A 38 -15.01 -26.40 6.56
C ILE A 38 -16.10 -26.74 5.53
N GLY A 39 -15.75 -27.49 4.48
CA GLY A 39 -16.68 -27.94 3.43
C GLY A 39 -17.11 -26.84 2.44
N THR A 40 -16.45 -25.69 2.44
CA THR A 40 -16.73 -24.56 1.53
C THR A 40 -15.44 -23.81 1.20
N ASP A 41 -15.39 -23.21 0.02
CA ASP A 41 -14.35 -22.27 -0.38
C ASP A 41 -14.64 -20.82 0.05
N ASP A 42 -15.85 -20.54 0.55
CA ASP A 42 -16.21 -19.28 1.22
C ASP A 42 -15.68 -19.25 2.67
N ILE A 43 -14.35 -19.29 2.81
CA ILE A 43 -13.66 -19.21 4.10
C ILE A 43 -14.03 -17.90 4.82
N ALA A 44 -14.14 -16.80 4.08
CA ALA A 44 -14.45 -15.49 4.63
C ALA A 44 -15.87 -15.44 5.20
N GLY A 45 -16.87 -15.98 4.50
CA GLY A 45 -18.24 -16.09 5.01
C GLY A 45 -18.33 -17.06 6.18
N HIS A 46 -17.64 -18.20 6.13
CA HIS A 46 -17.63 -19.19 7.21
C HIS A 46 -17.10 -18.61 8.53
N TYR A 47 -15.99 -17.88 8.49
CA TYR A 47 -15.37 -17.30 9.68
C TYR A 47 -15.75 -15.83 9.94
N GLY A 48 -16.66 -15.23 9.16
CA GLY A 48 -17.10 -13.85 9.37
C GLY A 48 -16.02 -12.77 9.15
N PHE A 49 -15.07 -13.01 8.24
CA PHE A 49 -14.07 -12.02 7.87
C PHE A 49 -14.74 -10.75 7.33
N TYR A 50 -14.11 -9.59 7.53
CA TYR A 50 -14.62 -8.36 6.92
C TYR A 50 -14.45 -8.44 5.40
N ARG A 51 -15.39 -7.85 4.67
CA ARG A 51 -15.42 -7.87 3.20
C ARG A 51 -15.04 -6.50 2.67
N SER A 52 -13.74 -6.17 2.66
CA SER A 52 -13.29 -4.99 1.92
C SER A 52 -13.21 -5.29 0.43
N ALA A 53 -13.76 -4.40 -0.38
CA ALA A 53 -13.41 -4.30 -1.78
C ALA A 53 -12.23 -3.32 -1.91
N GLY A 54 -11.12 -3.77 -2.49
CA GLY A 54 -10.09 -2.86 -2.97
C GLY A 54 -10.65 -2.11 -4.16
N LEU A 55 -10.77 -0.79 -4.07
CA LEU A 55 -10.99 0.06 -5.23
C LEU A 55 -9.65 0.08 -5.97
N GLY A 56 -9.52 -0.75 -7.00
CA GLY A 56 -8.33 -0.77 -7.86
C GLY A 56 -8.28 0.48 -8.72
N LEU A 57 -8.06 1.64 -8.08
CA LEU A 57 -7.95 2.93 -8.74
C LEU A 57 -6.89 2.82 -9.84
N LYS A 58 -7.28 3.16 -11.05
CA LYS A 58 -6.37 3.17 -12.20
C LYS A 58 -6.11 4.61 -12.55
N ARG A 59 -4.83 4.94 -12.75
CA ARG A 59 -4.47 6.24 -13.31
C ARG A 59 -5.21 6.42 -14.65
N PRO A 60 -5.91 7.55 -14.87
CA PRO A 60 -6.59 7.82 -16.13
C PRO A 60 -5.62 7.78 -17.31
N GLU A 61 -6.09 7.26 -18.46
CA GLU A 61 -5.29 7.17 -19.68
C GLU A 61 -4.76 8.55 -20.09
N GLY A 62 -3.49 8.61 -20.50
CA GLY A 62 -2.83 9.84 -20.92
C GLY A 62 -2.29 10.72 -19.78
N THR A 63 -2.58 10.41 -18.52
CA THR A 63 -1.98 11.10 -17.37
C THR A 63 -0.52 10.67 -17.20
N LYS A 64 0.41 11.62 -17.21
CA LYS A 64 1.83 11.35 -17.00
C LYS A 64 2.14 11.35 -15.49
N PRO A 65 2.96 10.41 -15.00
CA PRO A 65 3.44 10.47 -13.63
C PRO A 65 4.26 11.75 -13.40
N PRO A 66 4.33 12.24 -12.16
CA PRO A 66 5.26 13.31 -11.81
C PRO A 66 6.70 12.98 -12.20
N ASP A 67 7.44 13.99 -12.65
CA ASP A 67 8.87 13.85 -12.94
C ASP A 67 9.69 14.13 -11.68
N TYR A 68 10.42 13.11 -11.21
CA TYR A 68 11.29 13.18 -10.04
C TYR A 68 12.77 13.33 -10.40
N SER A 69 13.12 13.45 -11.68
CA SER A 69 14.52 13.49 -12.15
C SER A 69 15.35 14.59 -11.46
N ARG A 70 14.74 15.74 -11.15
CA ARG A 70 15.39 16.88 -10.46
C ARG A 70 16.05 16.52 -9.13
N TYR A 71 15.54 15.52 -8.41
CA TYR A 71 16.06 15.13 -7.08
C TYR A 71 17.29 14.19 -7.15
N TRP A 72 17.63 13.76 -8.36
CA TRP A 72 18.68 12.80 -8.65
C TRP A 72 19.74 13.37 -9.60
N GLU A 73 19.63 14.64 -9.97
CA GLU A 73 20.59 15.31 -10.83
C GLU A 73 21.98 15.36 -10.16
N GLY A 74 23.01 14.91 -10.87
CA GLY A 74 24.39 14.84 -10.38
C GLY A 74 24.69 13.68 -9.42
N GLU A 75 23.70 12.87 -9.06
CA GLU A 75 23.86 11.76 -8.12
C GLU A 75 24.36 10.50 -8.81
N LYS A 76 25.25 9.77 -8.13
CA LYS A 76 25.75 8.47 -8.59
C LYS A 76 25.09 7.37 -7.77
N LEU A 77 23.99 6.83 -8.29
CA LEU A 77 23.27 5.73 -7.65
C LEU A 77 23.93 4.38 -7.97
N PRO A 78 23.92 3.42 -7.04
CA PRO A 78 24.45 2.08 -7.29
C PRO A 78 23.74 1.37 -8.44
N GLU A 79 24.45 0.46 -9.11
CA GLU A 79 23.87 -0.36 -10.17
C GLU A 79 22.68 -1.18 -9.66
N GLY A 80 21.63 -1.30 -10.48
CA GLY A 80 20.39 -1.98 -10.11
C GLY A 80 19.43 -1.14 -9.28
N THR A 81 19.73 0.14 -9.04
CA THR A 81 18.77 1.06 -8.41
C THR A 81 17.55 1.25 -9.30
N THR A 82 16.36 1.17 -8.69
CA THR A 82 15.06 1.46 -9.34
C THR A 82 14.32 2.53 -8.54
N PHE A 83 13.20 3.04 -9.05
CA PHE A 83 12.40 4.07 -8.38
C PHE A 83 10.96 3.59 -8.15
N ASP A 84 10.39 3.95 -7.01
CA ASP A 84 8.97 3.71 -6.73
C ASP A 84 8.07 4.82 -7.32
N GLY A 85 6.76 4.73 -7.05
CA GLY A 85 5.76 5.72 -7.53
C GLY A 85 5.95 7.14 -7.00
N TYR A 86 6.78 7.30 -5.97
CA TYR A 86 7.13 8.58 -5.33
C TYR A 86 8.61 8.91 -5.57
N GLY A 87 9.22 8.39 -6.64
CA GLY A 87 10.58 8.75 -7.01
C GLY A 87 11.65 8.42 -5.95
N VAL A 88 11.35 7.54 -4.99
CA VAL A 88 12.31 7.07 -3.98
C VAL A 88 13.23 6.08 -4.65
N ALA A 89 14.54 6.31 -4.53
CA ALA A 89 15.52 5.38 -5.04
C ALA A 89 15.54 4.12 -4.15
N MET A 90 15.22 2.98 -4.77
CA MET A 90 15.29 1.65 -4.20
C MET A 90 16.61 1.00 -4.62
N VAL A 91 17.60 1.07 -3.75
CA VAL A 91 18.95 0.54 -3.97
C VAL A 91 19.00 -0.94 -3.54
N PRO A 92 19.58 -1.86 -4.33
CA PRO A 92 19.67 -3.26 -3.95
C PRO A 92 20.44 -3.47 -2.63
N ALA A 93 19.81 -4.04 -1.60
CA ALA A 93 20.42 -4.18 -0.27
C ALA A 93 21.21 -5.48 -0.05
N ARG A 94 21.76 -6.08 -1.11
CA ARG A 94 22.52 -7.37 -1.09
C ARG A 94 21.79 -8.57 -0.46
N PHE A 95 20.52 -8.43 -0.10
CA PHE A 95 19.67 -9.47 0.50
C PHE A 95 18.32 -9.50 -0.23
N TYR A 96 17.81 -10.69 -0.54
CA TYR A 96 16.57 -10.87 -1.31
C TYR A 96 15.38 -10.20 -0.59
N HIS A 97 14.55 -9.45 -1.33
CA HIS A 97 13.44 -8.59 -0.86
C HIS A 97 13.77 -7.32 -0.08
N PHE A 98 15.05 -7.01 0.17
CA PHE A 98 15.42 -5.78 0.87
C PHE A 98 15.94 -4.71 -0.09
N TRP A 99 15.39 -3.51 0.06
CA TRP A 99 15.82 -2.31 -0.62
C TRP A 99 16.37 -1.31 0.41
N GLY A 100 17.47 -0.64 0.07
CA GLY A 100 17.88 0.58 0.73
C GLY A 100 17.11 1.74 0.12
N TYR A 101 16.31 2.43 0.92
CA TYR A 101 15.52 3.57 0.44
C TYR A 101 16.31 4.86 0.63
N ILE A 102 16.54 5.58 -0.48
CA ILE A 102 17.08 6.92 -0.45
C ILE A 102 15.96 7.88 -0.82
N SER A 103 15.65 8.82 0.07
CA SER A 103 14.61 9.82 -0.17
C SER A 103 15.04 10.83 -1.25
N PRO A 104 14.15 11.23 -2.18
CA PRO A 104 14.40 12.35 -3.09
C PRO A 104 14.51 13.68 -2.33
N LEU A 105 13.91 13.77 -1.14
CA LEU A 105 13.95 14.93 -0.25
C LEU A 105 15.10 14.90 0.76
N ARG A 106 16.09 13.99 0.63
CA ARG A 106 17.22 13.87 1.58
C ARG A 106 18.04 15.15 1.74
N ASN A 107 18.02 16.02 0.72
CA ASN A 107 18.75 17.28 0.68
C ASN A 107 17.82 18.49 0.86
N ALA A 108 16.56 18.31 1.25
CA ALA A 108 15.64 19.41 1.44
C ALA A 108 16.17 20.37 2.52
N ALA A 109 16.39 21.63 2.15
CA ALA A 109 16.98 22.65 3.01
C ALA A 109 15.93 23.51 3.74
N CYS A 110 14.66 23.45 3.30
CA CYS A 110 13.58 24.19 3.92
C CYS A 110 12.22 23.51 3.77
N LEU A 111 11.24 23.96 4.57
CA LEU A 111 9.87 23.45 4.52
C LEU A 111 9.24 23.57 3.13
N LYS A 112 9.50 24.70 2.45
CA LYS A 112 8.94 24.96 1.13
C LYS A 112 9.32 23.88 0.10
N GLU A 113 10.53 23.33 0.17
CA GLU A 113 10.97 22.26 -0.74
C GLU A 113 10.24 20.93 -0.49
N ILE A 114 9.82 20.69 0.75
CA ILE A 114 8.98 19.54 1.12
C ILE A 114 7.55 19.77 0.64
N GLU A 115 7.01 20.98 0.82
CA GLU A 115 5.65 21.34 0.39
C GLU A 115 5.51 21.37 -1.14
N ASP A 116 6.55 21.81 -1.85
CA ASP A 116 6.62 21.82 -3.32
C ASP A 116 6.94 20.44 -3.92
N TYR A 117 7.06 19.40 -3.10
CA TYR A 117 7.30 18.05 -3.59
C TYR A 117 6.08 17.59 -4.40
N PRO A 118 6.26 17.11 -5.64
CA PRO A 118 5.13 16.81 -6.50
C PRO A 118 4.45 15.53 -6.00
N ILE A 119 3.28 15.69 -5.40
CA ILE A 119 2.38 14.61 -5.02
C ILE A 119 1.24 14.61 -6.03
N GLU A 120 0.94 13.43 -6.57
CA GLU A 120 -0.13 13.29 -7.54
C GLU A 120 -1.50 13.51 -6.88
N ASP A 121 -2.30 14.39 -7.47
CA ASP A 121 -3.69 14.56 -7.05
C ASP A 121 -4.55 13.43 -7.65
N VAL A 122 -4.99 12.54 -6.76
CA VAL A 122 -5.80 11.37 -7.11
C VAL A 122 -7.30 11.59 -6.89
N SER A 123 -7.74 12.81 -6.59
CA SER A 123 -9.16 13.09 -6.29
C SER A 123 -10.11 12.82 -7.46
N GLY A 124 -9.58 12.81 -8.69
CA GLY A 124 -10.33 12.54 -9.92
C GLY A 124 -10.20 11.14 -10.49
N TRP A 125 -9.59 10.19 -9.75
CA TRP A 125 -9.34 8.81 -10.18
C TRP A 125 -10.53 7.88 -9.92
#